data_AF-A0A938TXJ2-F1
#
_entry.id   AF-A0A938TXJ2-F1
#
_cell.length_a   1.000
_cell.length_b   1.000
_cell.length_c   1.000
_cell.angle_alpha   90.00
_cell.angle_beta   90.00
_cell.angle_gamma   90.00
#
_symmetry.space_group_name_H-M   'P 1'
#
loop_
_entity.id
_entity.type
_entity.pdbx_description
1 polymer ?
#
loop_
_entity_poly.entity_id
_entity_poly.type
_entity_poly.pdbx_seq_one_letter_code
_entity_poly.pdbx_strand_id
1 'polypeptide(L)'
;MCASIFALVASSACALVSRSPSRVTNVKPCSFSERPTLSSNSVNCSLAIGSVPLVRPYTIVLSKPSTTLLRGLLQNKSIGDHCEPGSVQECTRRPRSSRMRVMLDNFLQILPEVIFDAAERLGGRCTGRFIPLNAMENRVYDIEMEEGPHVVIKFYRPGRWERATIQAEHNFLNALEESEIPVVCPLTDDQGDSLFTIHDVMFAIFPKRPGRLEAEPNTEQLTRLGRFLARLHNVGAATKDAPRLRLDPHSYGSEPLKFLLAGNFVPKQLAPRYQAIASQICEAIAPRFATVEYVLLHGDCHSGNILWDRDAPYFIDFDDMLYAPPVQDIWMITGGDDDYGKERREVLLEAYEEMRPFDRTTLRLVEPLRALRMMHFAAWIARRWHDGAFKSAFPAFGTERYWEEQIEALALQLEKVQNQTTSLFP
;
A
#
# COMPACT_ATOMS: atom_id res chain seq x y z
N MET A 1 1.82 6.79 11.80
CA MET A 1 2.40 7.75 10.84
C MET A 1 2.27 7.16 9.44
N CYS A 2 1.23 7.53 8.70
CA CYS A 2 1.13 7.30 7.25
C CYS A 2 1.76 8.49 6.51
N ALA A 3 3.06 8.70 6.71
CA ALA A 3 3.78 9.88 6.20
C ALA A 3 4.19 9.76 4.73
N SER A 4 4.06 8.60 4.09
CA SER A 4 4.58 8.38 2.74
C SER A 4 3.72 8.98 1.61
N ILE A 5 2.48 9.39 1.88
CA ILE A 5 1.63 10.06 0.85
C ILE A 5 1.90 11.57 0.80
N PHE A 6 2.22 12.21 1.93
CA PHE A 6 2.52 13.64 1.95
C PHE A 6 3.97 13.97 1.55
N ALA A 7 4.92 13.07 1.78
CA ALA A 7 6.32 13.31 1.42
C ALA A 7 6.56 13.44 -0.10
N LEU A 8 5.70 12.83 -0.93
CA LEU A 8 5.80 12.91 -2.39
C LEU A 8 5.17 14.16 -3.01
N VAL A 9 4.31 14.88 -2.27
CA VAL A 9 3.62 16.10 -2.76
C VAL A 9 4.35 17.38 -2.30
N ALA A 10 5.18 17.32 -1.26
CA ALA A 10 5.77 18.50 -0.62
C ALA A 10 7.12 19.00 -1.20
N SER A 11 7.74 18.29 -2.16
CA SER A 11 9.12 18.61 -2.60
C SER A 11 9.26 19.65 -3.71
N SER A 12 8.22 20.41 -4.09
CA SER A 12 8.32 21.38 -5.21
C SER A 12 7.98 22.84 -4.87
N ALA A 13 7.83 23.22 -3.60
CA ALA A 13 7.50 24.60 -3.23
C ALA A 13 8.65 25.29 -2.48
N CYS A 14 9.79 25.51 -3.14
CA CYS A 14 10.77 26.49 -2.67
C CYS A 14 11.63 27.06 -3.80
N ALA A 15 11.01 27.77 -4.74
CA ALA A 15 11.71 28.73 -5.59
C ALA A 15 10.71 29.79 -6.10
N LEU A 16 11.16 31.05 -6.10
CA LEU A 16 10.58 32.24 -6.77
C LEU A 16 9.63 33.14 -5.96
N VAL A 17 10.22 34.06 -5.18
CA VAL A 17 9.80 35.47 -5.05
C VAL A 17 11.11 36.24 -4.77
N SER A 18 11.63 37.20 -5.53
CA SER A 18 11.05 38.38 -6.18
C SER A 18 12.08 38.96 -7.18
N ARG A 19 11.63 39.44 -8.34
CA ARG A 19 12.27 40.55 -9.06
C ARG A 19 11.24 41.27 -9.93
N SER A 20 11.07 42.56 -9.68
CA SER A 20 10.71 43.56 -10.70
C SER A 20 11.18 44.96 -10.26
N PRO A 21 11.42 45.90 -11.20
CA PRO A 21 12.62 46.75 -11.19
C PRO A 21 12.38 48.27 -11.28
N SER A 22 13.37 49.08 -10.90
CA SER A 22 13.62 50.44 -11.43
C SER A 22 14.97 50.98 -10.90
N ARG A 23 15.95 51.19 -11.81
CA ARG A 23 16.53 52.50 -12.23
C ARG A 23 17.03 53.39 -11.05
N VAL A 24 18.23 53.97 -10.98
CA VAL A 24 19.26 54.36 -11.98
C VAL A 24 20.42 55.02 -11.18
N THR A 25 21.69 54.86 -11.63
CA THR A 25 22.91 55.68 -11.31
C THR A 25 23.41 55.68 -9.85
N ASN A 26 24.71 55.81 -9.49
CA ASN A 26 25.95 56.09 -10.20
C ASN A 26 27.15 55.75 -9.26
N VAL A 27 28.34 55.54 -9.86
CA VAL A 27 29.69 55.85 -9.33
C VAL A 27 30.39 54.88 -8.33
N LYS A 28 31.51 54.33 -8.83
CA LYS A 28 32.69 53.66 -8.21
C LYS A 28 33.70 54.74 -7.69
N PRO A 29 34.91 54.43 -7.14
CA PRO A 29 35.43 53.30 -6.35
C PRO A 29 36.43 53.76 -5.21
N CYS A 30 37.28 52.83 -4.73
CA CYS A 30 38.55 52.96 -3.98
C CYS A 30 38.47 52.79 -2.44
N SER A 31 39.42 52.17 -1.72
CA SER A 31 40.59 51.29 -1.98
C SER A 31 41.32 51.06 -0.64
N PHE A 32 42.10 49.96 -0.49
CA PHE A 32 43.07 49.66 0.60
C PHE A 32 42.47 49.39 2.00
N SER A 33 42.97 48.51 2.89
CA SER A 33 44.05 47.52 2.91
C SER A 33 43.98 46.73 4.23
N GLU A 34 44.71 45.61 4.29
CA GLU A 34 45.24 44.94 5.50
C GLU A 34 44.33 44.05 6.37
N ARG A 35 44.67 42.75 6.35
CA ARG A 35 44.41 41.70 7.37
C ARG A 35 45.37 41.95 8.58
N PRO A 36 45.11 41.48 9.83
CA PRO A 36 44.89 40.06 10.12
C PRO A 36 44.09 39.63 11.37
N THR A 37 43.73 38.33 11.35
CA THR A 37 43.63 37.33 12.46
C THR A 37 42.52 37.37 13.54
N LEU A 38 41.90 36.18 13.64
CA LEU A 38 41.35 35.48 14.82
C LEU A 38 39.91 35.76 15.31
N SER A 39 39.04 34.84 14.87
CA SER A 39 38.02 34.09 15.64
C SER A 39 37.22 34.84 16.70
N SER A 40 36.03 35.31 16.32
CA SER A 40 34.96 35.63 17.25
C SER A 40 33.99 34.45 17.40
N ASN A 41 34.03 33.83 18.57
CA ASN A 41 32.92 33.08 19.14
C ASN A 41 31.72 34.03 19.28
N SER A 42 30.67 33.82 18.49
CA SER A 42 29.37 34.46 18.69
C SER A 42 28.37 33.43 19.23
N VAL A 43 28.16 33.54 20.54
CA VAL A 43 26.87 33.46 21.25
C VAL A 43 25.79 32.55 20.64
N ASN A 44 25.62 31.41 21.31
CA ASN A 44 24.45 30.54 21.25
C ASN A 44 23.16 31.32 21.50
N CYS A 45 22.20 31.19 20.58
CA CYS A 45 20.77 31.31 20.88
C CYS A 45 20.11 30.02 20.39
N SER A 46 19.79 29.15 21.34
CA SER A 46 19.10 27.89 21.17
C SER A 46 17.65 28.10 20.71
N LEU A 47 17.25 27.44 19.63
CA LEU A 47 15.87 27.00 19.44
C LEU A 47 15.91 25.52 19.04
N ALA A 48 15.48 24.71 20.01
CA ALA A 48 15.47 23.26 19.97
C ALA A 48 14.40 22.75 18.99
N ILE A 49 14.81 21.89 18.07
CA ILE A 49 13.94 20.88 17.47
C ILE A 49 14.51 19.54 17.90
N GLY A 50 13.77 18.85 18.78
CA GLY A 50 14.19 17.63 19.46
C GLY A 50 14.42 16.48 18.49
N SER A 51 15.64 15.96 18.53
CA SER A 51 16.02 14.64 18.05
C SER A 51 15.40 13.56 18.93
N VAL A 52 14.71 12.59 18.31
CA VAL A 52 14.19 11.38 18.97
C VAL A 52 15.07 10.19 18.54
N PRO A 53 15.49 9.29 19.46
CA PRO A 53 16.56 8.34 19.22
C PRO A 53 16.13 7.14 18.38
N LEU A 54 17.01 6.75 17.46
CA LEU A 54 16.98 5.47 16.75
C LEU A 54 17.09 4.30 17.74
N VAL A 55 16.01 3.52 17.87
CA VAL A 55 16.03 2.25 18.59
C VAL A 55 16.72 1.20 17.70
N ARG A 56 17.73 0.52 18.28
CA ARG A 56 18.56 -0.48 17.62
C ARG A 56 17.73 -1.68 17.12
N PRO A 57 18.02 -2.25 15.94
CA PRO A 57 17.45 -3.52 15.53
C PRO A 57 18.07 -4.67 16.34
N TYR A 58 17.21 -5.56 16.83
CA TYR A 58 17.62 -6.81 17.47
C TYR A 58 18.27 -7.74 16.43
N THR A 59 19.46 -8.22 16.75
CA THR A 59 20.14 -9.33 16.08
C THR A 59 19.55 -10.64 16.57
N ILE A 60 19.04 -11.49 15.67
CA ILE A 60 18.82 -12.92 15.98
C ILE A 60 19.67 -13.75 15.03
N VAL A 61 20.42 -14.66 15.66
CA VAL A 61 21.44 -15.55 15.10
C VAL A 61 20.79 -16.63 14.23
N LEU A 62 21.39 -16.88 13.07
CA LEU A 62 21.04 -17.94 12.13
C LEU A 62 21.32 -19.33 12.73
N SER A 63 20.34 -20.23 12.72
CA SER A 63 20.58 -21.66 12.53
C SER A 63 20.06 -22.05 11.13
N LYS A 64 20.88 -22.79 10.38
CA LYS A 64 20.68 -23.11 8.96
C LYS A 64 19.38 -23.91 8.70
N PRO A 65 18.73 -23.75 7.54
CA PRO A 65 17.61 -24.59 7.16
C PRO A 65 18.12 -25.97 6.70
N SER A 66 17.52 -27.05 7.22
CA SER A 66 17.42 -28.29 6.44
C SER A 66 16.09 -28.23 5.70
N THR A 67 16.21 -28.16 4.37
CA THR A 67 15.15 -28.44 3.43
C THR A 67 14.58 -29.84 3.66
N THR A 68 13.27 -29.99 3.41
CA THR A 68 12.46 -31.23 3.50
C THR A 68 11.74 -31.41 4.84
N LEU A 69 10.51 -30.90 4.97
CA LEU A 69 9.38 -31.59 5.65
C LEU A 69 8.14 -30.68 5.71
N LEU A 70 7.33 -30.69 4.65
CA LEU A 70 5.91 -30.29 4.74
C LEU A 70 4.99 -31.21 3.92
N ARG A 71 5.48 -32.39 3.51
CA ARG A 71 4.70 -33.44 2.83
C ARG A 71 4.63 -34.77 3.58
N GLY A 72 5.15 -34.85 4.81
CA GLY A 72 5.35 -36.13 5.52
C GLY A 72 4.42 -36.43 6.70
N LEU A 73 3.52 -35.52 7.10
CA LEU A 73 2.77 -35.66 8.37
C LEU A 73 1.35 -36.24 8.24
N LEU A 74 0.98 -36.83 7.10
CA LEU A 74 -0.36 -37.38 6.88
C LEU A 74 -0.41 -38.87 6.46
N GLN A 75 0.52 -39.72 6.92
CA GLN A 75 0.35 -41.17 6.72
C GLN A 75 0.69 -42.03 7.96
N ASN A 76 -0.36 -42.74 8.39
CA ASN A 76 -0.43 -43.98 9.16
C ASN A 76 -0.06 -43.99 10.65
N LYS A 77 -1.10 -44.26 11.47
CA LYS A 77 -1.12 -45.47 12.30
C LYS A 77 -2.56 -45.91 12.62
N SER A 78 -2.97 -47.01 12.02
CA SER A 78 -4.00 -47.91 12.53
C SER A 78 -3.39 -48.79 13.63
N ILE A 79 -3.97 -48.76 14.83
CA ILE A 79 -3.95 -49.76 15.93
C ILE A 79 -5.16 -49.30 16.77
N GLY A 80 -6.23 -50.05 17.04
CA GLY A 80 -6.39 -51.45 17.42
C GLY A 80 -7.43 -51.41 18.55
N ASP A 81 -8.55 -52.13 18.38
CA ASP A 81 -9.70 -52.14 19.28
C ASP A 81 -9.33 -52.49 20.72
N HIS A 82 -9.79 -51.68 21.68
CA HIS A 82 -10.26 -52.09 23.02
C HIS A 82 -10.98 -50.90 23.69
N CYS A 83 -12.32 -50.89 23.66
CA CYS A 83 -13.15 -49.99 24.46
C CYS A 83 -13.85 -50.79 25.57
N GLU A 84 -13.54 -50.48 26.84
CA GLU A 84 -14.45 -50.69 27.96
C GLU A 84 -15.19 -49.37 28.27
N PRO A 85 -16.48 -49.41 28.71
CA PRO A 85 -17.32 -48.24 28.82
C PRO A 85 -17.18 -47.57 30.19
N GLY A 86 -16.64 -46.34 30.22
CA GLY A 86 -16.54 -45.57 31.47
C GLY A 86 -16.39 -44.07 31.24
N SER A 87 -17.47 -43.32 31.52
CA SER A 87 -17.54 -41.86 31.72
C SER A 87 -16.92 -40.97 30.63
N VAL A 88 -17.73 -40.63 29.63
CA VAL A 88 -17.53 -39.40 28.83
C VAL A 88 -17.77 -38.21 29.77
N GLN A 89 -16.71 -37.61 30.31
CA GLN A 89 -16.78 -36.25 30.80
C GLN A 89 -16.89 -35.33 29.59
N GLU A 90 -18.12 -34.86 29.37
CA GLU A 90 -18.46 -33.80 28.45
C GLU A 90 -17.60 -32.57 28.78
N CYS A 91 -16.51 -32.37 28.02
CA CYS A 91 -15.70 -31.18 28.13
C CYS A 91 -16.58 -30.01 27.66
N THR A 92 -17.01 -29.23 28.66
CA THR A 92 -17.99 -28.15 28.59
C THR A 92 -17.87 -27.31 27.33
N ARG A 93 -18.90 -27.35 26.47
CA ARG A 93 -19.13 -26.35 25.42
C ARG A 93 -19.17 -24.97 26.08
N ARG A 94 -18.25 -24.07 25.70
CA ARG A 94 -18.28 -22.66 26.12
C ARG A 94 -19.65 -22.06 25.72
N PRO A 95 -20.31 -21.28 26.60
CA PRO A 95 -21.62 -20.74 26.31
C PRO A 95 -21.52 -19.72 25.17
N ARG A 96 -22.11 -20.03 24.01
CA ARG A 96 -22.27 -19.08 22.88
C ARG A 96 -23.31 -18.04 23.27
N SER A 97 -22.85 -16.91 23.82
CA SER A 97 -23.75 -15.79 24.17
C SER A 97 -24.03 -14.89 22.97
N SER A 98 -25.24 -14.35 22.90
CA SER A 98 -25.70 -13.31 21.96
C SER A 98 -24.81 -12.06 21.93
N ARG A 99 -23.99 -11.86 22.97
CA ARG A 99 -23.01 -10.78 23.10
C ARG A 99 -21.89 -10.85 22.05
N MET A 100 -21.56 -12.05 21.56
CA MET A 100 -20.52 -12.25 20.55
C MET A 100 -20.96 -11.74 19.17
N ARG A 101 -22.25 -11.88 18.80
CA ARG A 101 -22.80 -11.30 17.57
C ARG A 101 -22.72 -9.77 17.55
N VAL A 102 -23.12 -9.13 18.66
CA VAL A 102 -23.21 -7.65 18.77
C VAL A 102 -21.84 -6.96 18.70
N MET A 103 -20.75 -7.65 19.04
CA MET A 103 -19.39 -7.07 19.02
C MET A 103 -18.66 -7.27 17.67
N LEU A 104 -19.05 -8.28 16.89
CA LEU A 104 -18.62 -8.49 15.50
C LEU A 104 -19.26 -7.50 14.53
N ASP A 105 -20.42 -6.92 14.88
CA ASP A 105 -21.06 -5.83 14.12
C ASP A 105 -20.16 -4.59 13.99
N ASN A 106 -19.13 -4.47 14.84
CA ASN A 106 -18.07 -3.48 14.72
C ASN A 106 -16.75 -4.19 14.39
N PHE A 107 -16.44 -4.34 13.09
CA PHE A 107 -15.10 -4.70 12.55
C PHE A 107 -13.92 -3.85 13.11
N LEU A 108 -14.23 -2.90 13.98
CA LEU A 108 -13.34 -2.08 14.79
C LEU A 108 -12.47 -2.92 15.74
N GLN A 109 -12.95 -4.05 16.28
CA GLN A 109 -12.16 -4.91 17.18
C GLN A 109 -12.54 -6.40 17.04
N ILE A 110 -11.66 -7.19 16.43
CA ILE A 110 -11.78 -8.66 16.42
C ILE A 110 -11.30 -9.18 17.77
N LEU A 111 -12.13 -9.98 18.42
CA LEU A 111 -11.83 -10.54 19.74
C LEU A 111 -10.68 -11.56 19.65
N PRO A 112 -9.77 -11.62 20.64
CA PRO A 112 -8.67 -12.58 20.65
C PRO A 112 -9.11 -14.03 20.41
N GLU A 113 -10.22 -14.45 21.01
CA GLU A 113 -10.79 -15.80 20.81
C GLU A 113 -11.14 -16.08 19.34
N VAL A 114 -11.66 -15.09 18.60
CA VAL A 114 -11.98 -15.23 17.17
C VAL A 114 -10.69 -15.30 16.35
N ILE A 115 -9.65 -14.57 16.75
CA ILE A 115 -8.33 -14.60 16.10
C ILE A 115 -7.72 -16.01 16.21
N PHE A 116 -7.73 -16.60 17.40
CA PHE A 116 -7.18 -17.95 17.60
C PHE A 116 -8.02 -19.03 16.95
N ASP A 117 -9.36 -19.00 17.09
CA ASP A 117 -10.26 -19.95 16.42
C ASP A 117 -10.06 -19.95 14.90
N ALA A 118 -9.80 -18.77 14.32
CA ALA A 118 -9.54 -18.62 12.90
C ALA A 118 -8.13 -19.10 12.51
N ALA A 119 -7.12 -18.87 13.33
CA ALA A 119 -5.74 -19.32 13.08
C ALA A 119 -5.58 -20.85 13.16
N GLU A 120 -6.31 -21.49 14.08
CA GLU A 120 -6.33 -22.95 14.25
C GLU A 120 -7.20 -23.66 13.20
N ARG A 121 -7.83 -22.92 12.27
CA ARG A 121 -8.73 -23.47 11.25
C ARG A 121 -8.08 -24.52 10.36
N LEU A 122 -6.78 -24.37 10.08
CA LEU A 122 -5.95 -25.27 9.28
C LEU A 122 -5.17 -26.29 10.13
N GLY A 123 -5.50 -26.41 11.42
CA GLY A 123 -4.78 -27.24 12.38
C GLY A 123 -3.68 -26.49 13.14
N GLY A 124 -2.96 -27.22 13.98
CA GLY A 124 -2.02 -26.65 14.95
C GLY A 124 -2.72 -26.01 16.14
N ARG A 125 -1.93 -25.45 17.06
CA ARG A 125 -2.43 -24.70 18.22
C ARG A 125 -1.68 -23.38 18.35
N CYS A 126 -2.40 -22.34 18.73
CA CYS A 126 -1.81 -21.04 19.02
C CYS A 126 -1.22 -21.04 20.45
N THR A 127 -0.13 -20.30 20.67
CA THR A 127 0.41 -20.11 22.04
C THR A 127 -0.42 -19.13 22.89
N GLY A 128 -1.43 -18.49 22.28
CA GLY A 128 -2.18 -17.38 22.86
C GLY A 128 -1.51 -16.01 22.68
N ARG A 129 -0.43 -15.92 21.89
CA ARG A 129 0.26 -14.65 21.58
C ARG A 129 0.05 -14.23 20.14
N PHE A 130 -0.24 -12.94 19.94
CA PHE A 130 -0.34 -12.34 18.62
C PHE A 130 0.11 -10.88 18.65
N ILE A 131 0.48 -10.37 17.46
CA ILE A 131 0.86 -8.98 17.23
C ILE A 131 -0.06 -8.41 16.13
N PRO A 132 -0.85 -7.35 16.41
CA PRO A 132 -1.53 -6.62 15.36
C PRO A 132 -0.51 -5.97 14.41
N LEU A 133 -0.65 -6.23 13.11
CA LEU A 133 0.17 -5.61 12.08
C LEU A 133 -0.47 -4.31 11.62
N ASN A 134 0.36 -3.38 11.11
CA ASN A 134 -0.11 -2.09 10.63
C ASN A 134 -0.84 -2.23 9.29
N ALA A 135 -2.12 -2.59 9.35
CA ALA A 135 -3.02 -2.65 8.21
C ALA A 135 -4.27 -1.81 8.51
N MET A 136 -4.54 -0.81 7.66
CA MET A 136 -5.65 0.11 7.89
C MET A 136 -6.97 -0.43 7.36
N GLU A 137 -6.95 -1.02 6.16
CA GLU A 137 -8.16 -1.57 5.56
C GLU A 137 -8.65 -2.77 6.37
N ASN A 138 -7.81 -3.80 6.43
CA ASN A 138 -8.10 -5.12 6.94
C ASN A 138 -7.51 -5.26 8.34
N ARG A 139 -8.02 -6.20 9.14
CA ARG A 139 -7.38 -6.54 10.42
C ARG A 139 -6.40 -7.67 10.18
N VAL A 140 -5.13 -7.38 10.35
CA VAL A 140 -4.04 -8.31 10.08
C VAL A 140 -3.28 -8.58 11.36
N TYR A 141 -3.05 -9.85 11.67
CA TYR A 141 -2.36 -10.26 12.89
C TYR A 141 -1.29 -11.31 12.57
N ASP A 142 -0.12 -11.14 13.18
CA ASP A 142 0.94 -12.13 13.25
C ASP A 142 0.75 -12.99 14.50
N ILE A 143 0.62 -14.31 14.33
CA ILE A 143 0.20 -15.24 15.37
C ILE A 143 1.30 -16.26 15.61
N GLU A 144 1.66 -16.42 16.89
CA GLU A 144 2.64 -17.42 17.32
C GLU A 144 1.96 -18.78 17.51
N MET A 145 2.47 -19.79 16.79
CA MET A 145 2.01 -21.18 16.86
C MET A 145 2.86 -21.97 17.86
N GLU A 146 2.30 -22.98 18.53
CA GLU A 146 3.04 -23.87 19.43
C GLU A 146 4.12 -24.66 18.69
N GLU A 147 3.81 -25.07 17.46
CA GLU A 147 4.71 -25.80 16.57
C GLU A 147 4.77 -25.12 15.20
N GLY A 148 5.98 -25.03 14.64
CA GLY A 148 6.20 -24.44 13.32
C GLY A 148 6.36 -22.91 13.32
N PRO A 149 6.41 -22.29 12.13
CA PRO A 149 6.53 -20.85 12.00
C PRO A 149 5.22 -20.15 12.38
N HIS A 150 5.33 -18.85 12.66
CA HIS A 150 4.18 -17.98 12.80
C HIS A 150 3.33 -17.94 11.52
N VAL A 151 2.05 -17.63 11.69
CA VAL A 151 1.11 -17.37 10.59
C VAL A 151 0.62 -15.93 10.63
N VAL A 152 0.29 -15.39 9.45
CA VAL A 152 -0.34 -14.08 9.34
C VAL A 152 -1.80 -14.29 8.94
N ILE A 153 -2.74 -13.85 9.77
CA ILE A 153 -4.16 -13.88 9.42
C ILE A 153 -4.60 -12.50 8.92
N LYS A 154 -5.36 -12.48 7.82
CA LYS A 154 -5.99 -11.28 7.26
C LYS A 154 -7.50 -11.44 7.31
N PHE A 155 -8.15 -10.66 8.15
CA PHE A 155 -9.60 -10.52 8.16
C PHE A 155 -10.02 -9.41 7.22
N TYR A 156 -10.75 -9.77 6.16
CA TYR A 156 -11.22 -8.84 5.14
C TYR A 156 -12.34 -7.96 5.70
N ARG A 157 -12.29 -6.67 5.41
CA ARG A 157 -13.32 -5.72 5.84
C ARG A 157 -14.70 -6.10 5.24
N PRO A 158 -15.72 -6.37 6.08
CA PRO A 158 -17.06 -6.64 5.61
C PRO A 158 -17.59 -5.49 4.74
N GLY A 159 -18.22 -5.85 3.62
CA GLY A 159 -18.79 -4.88 2.68
C GLY A 159 -17.78 -4.17 1.76
N ARG A 160 -16.46 -4.39 1.90
CA ARG A 160 -15.48 -3.89 0.91
C ARG A 160 -15.52 -4.73 -0.37
N TRP A 161 -15.32 -6.04 -0.21
CA TRP A 161 -15.22 -6.97 -1.31
C TRP A 161 -16.19 -8.13 -1.15
N GLU A 162 -16.75 -8.57 -2.27
CA GLU A 162 -17.48 -9.82 -2.34
C GLU A 162 -16.52 -11.02 -2.31
N ARG A 163 -17.03 -12.19 -1.94
CA ARG A 163 -16.24 -13.43 -1.92
C ARG A 163 -15.53 -13.70 -3.24
N ALA A 164 -16.23 -13.52 -4.36
CA ALA A 164 -15.66 -13.76 -5.70
C ALA A 164 -14.48 -12.82 -6.00
N THR A 165 -14.55 -11.57 -5.54
CA THR A 165 -13.46 -10.60 -5.69
C THR A 165 -12.23 -11.01 -4.88
N ILE A 166 -12.40 -11.41 -3.62
CA ILE A 166 -11.29 -11.89 -2.79
C ILE A 166 -10.69 -13.18 -3.37
N GLN A 167 -11.54 -14.12 -3.81
CA GLN A 167 -11.08 -15.35 -4.44
C GLN A 167 -10.26 -15.07 -5.71
N ALA A 168 -10.61 -14.02 -6.47
CA ALA A 168 -9.81 -13.60 -7.63
C ALA A 168 -8.38 -13.20 -7.24
N GLU A 169 -8.17 -12.58 -6.07
CA GLU A 169 -6.83 -12.27 -5.55
C GLU A 169 -6.05 -13.53 -5.21
N HIS A 170 -6.69 -14.50 -4.54
CA HIS A 170 -6.03 -15.77 -4.25
C HIS A 170 -5.64 -16.51 -5.54
N ASN A 171 -6.52 -16.53 -6.54
CA ASN A 171 -6.24 -17.15 -7.83
C ASN A 171 -5.09 -16.44 -8.55
N PHE A 172 -5.05 -15.11 -8.48
CA PHE A 172 -3.96 -14.34 -9.09
C PHE A 172 -2.62 -14.57 -8.38
N LEU A 173 -2.62 -14.58 -7.04
CA LEU A 173 -1.44 -14.93 -6.25
C LEU A 173 -0.89 -16.31 -6.62
N ASN A 174 -1.76 -17.31 -6.74
CA ASN A 174 -1.36 -18.65 -7.17
C ASN A 174 -0.74 -18.64 -8.57
N ALA A 175 -1.35 -17.95 -9.54
CA ALA A 175 -0.80 -17.84 -10.89
C ALA A 175 0.55 -17.10 -10.93
N LEU A 176 0.76 -16.12 -10.06
CA LEU A 176 2.03 -15.41 -9.90
C LEU A 176 3.10 -16.34 -9.29
N GLU A 177 2.76 -17.09 -8.24
CA GLU A 177 3.68 -18.05 -7.60
C GLU A 177 4.06 -19.19 -8.56
N GLU A 178 3.11 -19.74 -9.32
CA GLU A 178 3.35 -20.73 -10.39
C GLU A 178 4.28 -20.19 -11.48
N SER A 179 4.25 -18.88 -11.71
CA SER A 179 5.13 -18.17 -12.63
C SER A 179 6.45 -17.74 -11.99
N GLU A 180 6.79 -18.28 -10.81
CA GLU A 180 7.98 -17.98 -9.99
C GLU A 180 8.18 -16.48 -9.70
N ILE A 181 7.07 -15.75 -9.53
CA ILE A 181 7.08 -14.37 -9.05
C ILE A 181 6.95 -14.42 -7.53
N PRO A 182 7.80 -13.71 -6.77
CA PRO A 182 7.85 -13.86 -5.33
C PRO A 182 6.69 -13.11 -4.67
N VAL A 183 5.58 -13.79 -4.51
CA VAL A 183 4.40 -13.35 -3.78
C VAL A 183 4.19 -14.23 -2.55
N VAL A 184 3.16 -13.93 -1.76
CA VAL A 184 2.75 -14.76 -0.62
C VAL A 184 1.34 -15.28 -0.85
N CYS A 185 1.22 -16.54 -1.24
CA CYS A 185 -0.06 -17.21 -1.38
C CYS A 185 -0.69 -17.54 -0.01
N PRO A 186 -2.02 -17.48 0.11
CA PRO A 186 -2.70 -17.96 1.29
C PRO A 186 -2.57 -19.49 1.41
N LEU A 187 -2.49 -19.98 2.63
CA LEU A 187 -2.57 -21.40 2.95
C LEU A 187 -3.96 -21.94 2.61
N THR A 188 -3.99 -23.19 2.16
CA THR A 188 -5.20 -23.91 1.78
C THR A 188 -5.49 -25.06 2.74
N ASP A 189 -6.77 -25.43 2.84
CA ASP A 189 -7.17 -26.68 3.49
C ASP A 189 -7.04 -27.89 2.56
N ASP A 190 -7.40 -29.08 3.05
CA ASP A 190 -7.32 -30.34 2.29
C ASP A 190 -8.21 -30.34 1.02
N GLN A 191 -9.20 -29.45 0.93
CA GLN A 191 -10.06 -29.28 -0.24
C GLN A 191 -9.51 -28.23 -1.22
N GLY A 192 -8.43 -27.54 -0.86
CA GLY A 192 -7.85 -26.45 -1.65
C GLY A 192 -8.48 -25.08 -1.38
N ASP A 193 -9.37 -24.96 -0.41
CA ASP A 193 -9.99 -23.68 -0.06
C ASP A 193 -9.00 -22.81 0.71
N SER A 194 -8.89 -21.53 0.33
CA SER A 194 -8.00 -20.54 0.98
C SER A 194 -8.75 -19.38 1.64
N LEU A 195 -10.07 -19.26 1.39
CA LEU A 195 -10.90 -18.16 1.87
C LEU A 195 -12.00 -18.69 2.78
N PHE A 196 -11.85 -18.42 4.07
CA PHE A 196 -12.72 -18.94 5.12
C PHE A 196 -13.67 -17.87 5.65
N THR A 197 -14.57 -18.26 6.54
CA THR A 197 -15.50 -17.33 7.19
C THR A 197 -15.73 -17.72 8.63
N ILE A 198 -15.67 -16.72 9.51
CA ILE A 198 -15.98 -16.85 10.92
C ILE A 198 -16.86 -15.68 11.31
N HIS A 199 -18.04 -16.00 11.86
CA HIS A 199 -19.02 -14.98 12.27
C HIS A 199 -19.28 -13.90 11.19
N ASP A 200 -19.53 -14.34 9.95
CA ASP A 200 -19.79 -13.48 8.78
C ASP A 200 -18.63 -12.58 8.32
N VAL A 201 -17.44 -12.73 8.93
CA VAL A 201 -16.21 -12.08 8.49
C VAL A 201 -15.38 -13.07 7.68
N MET A 202 -15.02 -12.68 6.46
CA MET A 202 -14.13 -13.47 5.59
C MET A 202 -12.68 -13.30 6.03
N PHE A 203 -11.90 -14.37 5.99
CA PHE A 203 -10.48 -14.33 6.35
C PHE A 203 -9.64 -15.33 5.55
N ALA A 204 -8.35 -15.05 5.48
CA ALA A 204 -7.34 -15.94 4.91
C ALA A 204 -6.12 -16.02 5.83
N ILE A 205 -5.41 -17.14 5.78
CA ILE A 205 -4.19 -17.39 6.56
C ILE A 205 -3.03 -17.44 5.58
N PHE A 206 -1.98 -16.68 5.84
CA PHE A 206 -0.78 -16.60 5.01
C PHE A 206 0.43 -17.11 5.81
N PRO A 207 1.39 -17.78 5.14
CA PRO A 207 2.66 -18.08 5.78
C PRO A 207 3.42 -16.78 6.07
N LYS A 208 3.96 -16.62 7.27
CA LYS A 208 4.82 -15.47 7.57
C LYS A 208 6.12 -15.58 6.77
N ARG A 209 6.42 -14.57 5.97
CA ARG A 209 7.71 -14.45 5.28
C ARG A 209 8.67 -13.53 6.04
N PRO A 210 9.96 -13.89 6.12
CA PRO A 210 10.98 -12.95 6.57
C PRO A 210 11.13 -11.84 5.54
N GLY A 211 11.52 -10.66 6.00
CA GLY A 211 11.87 -9.56 5.12
C GLY A 211 11.84 -8.22 5.83
N ARG A 212 12.47 -7.22 5.21
CA ARG A 212 12.49 -5.83 5.68
C ARG A 212 11.93 -4.91 4.61
N LEU A 213 11.31 -3.83 5.05
CA LEU A 213 10.95 -2.74 4.15
C LEU A 213 12.20 -1.95 3.82
N GLU A 214 12.44 -1.74 2.54
CA GLU A 214 13.50 -0.87 2.04
C GLU A 214 12.85 0.35 1.40
N ALA A 215 12.93 1.50 2.06
CA ALA A 215 12.21 2.70 1.62
C ALA A 215 12.67 3.18 0.24
N GLU A 216 13.97 3.11 -0.02
CA GLU A 216 14.59 3.51 -1.29
C GLU A 216 15.39 2.34 -1.88
N PRO A 217 14.79 1.58 -2.82
CA PRO A 217 15.50 0.54 -3.54
C PRO A 217 16.73 1.11 -4.27
N ASN A 218 17.88 0.43 -4.16
CA ASN A 218 19.08 0.76 -4.91
C ASN A 218 18.97 0.33 -6.39
N THR A 219 19.96 0.65 -7.22
CA THR A 219 19.97 0.33 -8.66
C THR A 219 19.77 -1.16 -8.94
N GLU A 220 20.46 -2.05 -8.22
CA GLU A 220 20.35 -3.50 -8.42
C GLU A 220 18.95 -4.01 -8.05
N GLN A 221 18.39 -3.51 -6.95
CA GLN A 221 17.03 -3.79 -6.53
C GLN A 221 16.02 -3.30 -7.57
N LEU A 222 16.18 -2.08 -8.12
CA LEU A 222 15.32 -1.55 -9.18
C LEU A 222 15.37 -2.39 -10.45
N THR A 223 16.56 -2.84 -10.87
CA THR A 223 16.71 -3.75 -12.01
C THR A 223 15.95 -5.07 -11.77
N ARG A 224 16.06 -5.66 -10.58
CA ARG A 224 15.30 -6.88 -10.24
C ARG A 224 13.80 -6.63 -10.23
N LEU A 225 13.35 -5.52 -9.63
CA LEU A 225 11.95 -5.12 -9.62
C LEU A 225 11.40 -4.92 -11.04
N GLY A 226 12.15 -4.30 -11.95
CA GLY A 226 11.76 -4.14 -13.35
C GLY A 226 11.42 -5.48 -14.02
N ARG A 227 12.31 -6.47 -13.88
CA ARG A 227 12.10 -7.83 -14.41
C ARG A 227 10.89 -8.52 -13.78
N PHE A 228 10.73 -8.43 -12.46
CA PHE A 228 9.59 -9.07 -11.78
C PHE A 228 8.26 -8.40 -12.12
N LEU A 229 8.21 -7.08 -12.23
CA LEU A 229 7.00 -6.35 -12.65
C LEU A 229 6.61 -6.69 -14.08
N ALA A 230 7.57 -6.82 -14.99
CA ALA A 230 7.29 -7.26 -16.35
C ALA A 230 6.65 -8.66 -16.38
N ARG A 231 7.18 -9.60 -15.58
CA ARG A 231 6.60 -10.94 -15.42
C ARG A 231 5.21 -10.89 -14.77
N LEU A 232 5.03 -10.08 -13.73
CA LEU A 232 3.74 -9.86 -13.08
C LEU A 232 2.70 -9.35 -14.07
N HIS A 233 3.05 -8.35 -14.88
CA HIS A 233 2.17 -7.81 -15.91
C HIS A 233 1.91 -8.79 -17.06
N ASN A 234 2.83 -9.70 -17.37
CA ASN A 234 2.58 -10.78 -18.33
C ASN A 234 1.51 -11.77 -17.81
N VAL A 235 1.61 -12.20 -16.55
CA VAL A 235 0.56 -13.02 -15.90
C VAL A 235 -0.75 -12.24 -15.81
N GLY A 236 -0.67 -10.95 -15.47
CA GLY A 236 -1.77 -10.01 -15.43
C GLY A 236 -2.52 -9.86 -16.76
N ALA A 237 -1.79 -9.77 -17.87
CA ALA A 237 -2.35 -9.69 -19.21
C ALA A 237 -3.02 -11.02 -19.66
N ALA A 238 -2.50 -12.15 -19.17
CA ALA A 238 -3.09 -13.47 -19.42
C ALA A 238 -4.36 -13.73 -18.58
N THR A 239 -4.54 -13.02 -17.47
CA THR A 239 -5.66 -13.19 -16.55
C THR A 239 -6.91 -12.47 -17.04
N LYS A 240 -7.91 -13.24 -17.47
CA LYS A 240 -9.18 -12.71 -18.02
C LYS A 240 -10.29 -12.70 -16.97
N ASP A 241 -11.14 -11.68 -17.06
CA ASP A 241 -12.44 -11.60 -16.38
C ASP A 241 -12.40 -11.75 -14.84
N ALA A 242 -11.32 -11.33 -14.20
CA ALA A 242 -11.28 -11.25 -12.74
C ALA A 242 -12.30 -10.18 -12.27
N PRO A 243 -13.18 -10.46 -11.30
CA PRO A 243 -14.16 -9.49 -10.79
C PRO A 243 -13.49 -8.43 -9.90
N ARG A 244 -12.71 -7.55 -10.55
CA ARG A 244 -11.88 -6.50 -9.96
C ARG A 244 -12.13 -5.18 -10.65
N LEU A 245 -11.85 -4.09 -9.94
CA LEU A 245 -12.07 -2.75 -10.46
C LEU A 245 -11.17 -2.47 -11.67
N ARG A 246 -11.62 -1.55 -12.52
CA ARG A 246 -10.79 -0.90 -13.54
C ARG A 246 -10.47 0.51 -13.04
N LEU A 247 -9.20 0.89 -13.01
CA LEU A 247 -8.80 2.26 -12.67
C LEU A 247 -9.00 3.16 -13.88
N ASP A 248 -9.97 4.04 -13.79
CA ASP A 248 -10.27 5.03 -14.80
C ASP A 248 -10.75 6.34 -14.15
N PRO A 249 -10.94 7.40 -14.96
CA PRO A 249 -11.40 8.68 -14.43
C PRO A 249 -12.81 8.64 -13.81
N HIS A 250 -13.61 7.63 -14.15
CA HIS A 250 -14.90 7.45 -13.51
C HIS A 250 -14.73 6.84 -12.12
N SER A 251 -14.06 5.70 -11.99
CA SER A 251 -13.92 4.91 -10.76
C SER A 251 -13.02 5.56 -9.70
N TYR A 252 -11.97 6.27 -10.09
CA TYR A 252 -11.04 6.94 -9.15
C TYR A 252 -11.20 8.47 -9.12
N GLY A 253 -12.03 9.03 -10.01
CA GLY A 253 -12.26 10.47 -10.10
C GLY A 253 -13.69 10.84 -9.73
N SER A 254 -14.61 10.68 -10.68
CA SER A 254 -15.98 11.18 -10.56
C SER A 254 -16.80 10.48 -9.46
N GLU A 255 -16.60 9.18 -9.24
CA GLU A 255 -17.32 8.41 -8.21
C GLU A 255 -16.86 8.80 -6.79
N PRO A 256 -15.55 8.87 -6.49
CA PRO A 256 -15.02 9.50 -5.27
C PRO A 256 -15.53 10.93 -5.03
N LEU A 257 -15.51 11.78 -6.06
CA LEU A 257 -16.01 13.15 -5.96
C LEU A 257 -17.49 13.18 -5.55
N LYS A 258 -18.33 12.39 -6.23
CA LYS A 258 -19.76 12.28 -5.95
C LYS A 258 -19.99 11.83 -4.50
N PHE A 259 -19.25 10.83 -4.03
CA PHE A 259 -19.35 10.35 -2.65
C PHE A 259 -19.02 11.44 -1.62
N LEU A 260 -17.91 12.16 -1.82
CA LEU A 260 -17.46 13.22 -0.91
C LEU A 260 -18.47 14.37 -0.79
N LEU A 261 -19.03 14.81 -1.92
CA LEU A 261 -20.02 15.89 -1.95
C LEU A 261 -21.36 15.45 -1.34
N ALA A 262 -21.85 14.26 -1.71
CA ALA A 262 -23.10 13.73 -1.18
C ALA A 262 -23.03 13.49 0.35
N GLY A 263 -21.86 13.09 0.85
CA GLY A 263 -21.61 12.89 2.27
C GLY A 263 -21.32 14.17 3.07
N ASN A 264 -21.30 15.36 2.44
CA ASN A 264 -20.90 16.63 3.07
C ASN A 264 -19.55 16.56 3.80
N PHE A 265 -18.60 15.76 3.29
CA PHE A 265 -17.26 15.66 3.87
C PHE A 265 -16.42 16.92 3.63
N VAL A 266 -16.67 17.59 2.50
CA VAL A 266 -16.03 18.87 2.14
C VAL A 266 -16.83 20.01 2.77
N PRO A 267 -16.18 20.96 3.49
CA PRO A 267 -16.84 22.15 4.03
C PRO A 267 -17.61 22.91 2.94
N LYS A 268 -18.81 23.39 3.28
CA LYS A 268 -19.76 23.98 2.31
C LYS A 268 -19.15 25.13 1.51
N GLN A 269 -18.26 25.91 2.11
CA GLN A 269 -17.58 27.05 1.51
C GLN A 269 -16.53 26.61 0.47
N LEU A 270 -15.92 25.44 0.67
CA LEU A 270 -14.87 24.87 -0.18
C LEU A 270 -15.41 23.91 -1.24
N ALA A 271 -16.59 23.34 -1.02
CA ALA A 271 -17.20 22.34 -1.91
C ALA A 271 -17.31 22.79 -3.38
N PRO A 272 -17.73 24.03 -3.72
CA PRO A 272 -17.77 24.48 -5.11
C PRO A 272 -16.39 24.49 -5.77
N ARG A 273 -15.34 24.93 -5.05
CA ARG A 273 -13.97 24.98 -5.55
C ARG A 273 -13.38 23.57 -5.72
N TYR A 274 -13.60 22.69 -4.74
CA TYR A 274 -13.19 21.30 -4.82
C TYR A 274 -13.86 20.57 -6.00
N GLN A 275 -15.18 20.75 -6.16
CA GLN A 275 -15.92 20.17 -7.28
C GLN A 275 -15.39 20.68 -8.62
N ALA A 276 -15.20 22.00 -8.76
CA ALA A 276 -14.71 22.58 -10.00
C ALA A 276 -13.36 22.01 -10.42
N ILE A 277 -12.41 21.87 -9.49
CA ILE A 277 -11.06 21.42 -9.82
C ILE A 277 -11.01 19.91 -10.09
N ALA A 278 -11.72 19.11 -9.31
CA ALA A 278 -11.84 17.68 -9.50
C ALA A 278 -12.50 17.33 -10.83
N SER A 279 -13.57 18.05 -11.22
CA SER A 279 -14.22 17.87 -12.52
C SER A 279 -13.30 18.25 -13.67
N GLN A 280 -12.59 19.38 -13.59
CA GLN A 280 -11.63 19.79 -14.62
C GLN A 280 -10.51 18.76 -14.83
N ILE A 281 -10.00 18.16 -13.74
CA ILE A 281 -9.03 17.05 -13.82
C ILE A 281 -9.66 15.88 -14.59
N CYS A 282 -10.84 15.41 -14.18
CA CYS A 282 -11.50 14.27 -14.81
C CYS A 282 -11.75 14.50 -16.31
N GLU A 283 -12.23 15.69 -16.68
CA GLU A 283 -12.45 16.10 -18.07
C GLU A 283 -11.14 16.12 -18.88
N ALA A 284 -10.07 16.69 -18.31
CA ALA A 284 -8.77 16.80 -18.98
C ALA A 284 -8.09 15.44 -19.21
N ILE A 285 -8.30 14.47 -18.31
CA ILE A 285 -7.63 13.16 -18.39
C ILE A 285 -8.45 12.11 -19.12
N ALA A 286 -9.78 12.21 -19.17
CA ALA A 286 -10.66 11.20 -19.76
C ALA A 286 -10.23 10.70 -21.16
N PRO A 287 -9.86 11.57 -22.12
CA PRO A 287 -9.43 11.12 -23.44
C PRO A 287 -8.13 10.29 -23.42
N ARG A 288 -7.28 10.48 -22.39
CA ARG A 288 -5.96 9.83 -22.30
C ARG A 288 -6.06 8.34 -21.96
N PHE A 289 -7.19 7.89 -21.40
CA PHE A 289 -7.45 6.50 -21.02
C PHE A 289 -8.17 5.68 -22.10
N ALA A 290 -8.54 6.30 -23.24
CA ALA A 290 -9.35 5.63 -24.27
C ALA A 290 -8.60 4.53 -25.03
N THR A 291 -7.29 4.68 -25.26
CA THR A 291 -6.49 3.78 -26.11
C THR A 291 -5.35 3.10 -25.35
N VAL A 292 -5.43 3.03 -24.03
CA VAL A 292 -4.37 2.44 -23.20
C VAL A 292 -4.66 0.96 -22.94
N GLU A 293 -3.61 0.16 -22.93
CA GLU A 293 -3.69 -1.23 -22.50
C GLU A 293 -4.04 -1.30 -21.01
N TYR A 294 -4.90 -2.26 -20.65
CA TYR A 294 -5.20 -2.60 -19.26
C TYR A 294 -4.79 -4.04 -19.00
N VAL A 295 -4.06 -4.26 -17.92
CA VAL A 295 -3.71 -5.58 -17.42
C VAL A 295 -4.12 -5.68 -15.95
N LEU A 296 -4.38 -6.88 -15.45
CA LEU A 296 -4.54 -7.07 -14.01
C LEU A 296 -3.16 -6.90 -13.36
N LEU A 297 -3.04 -5.99 -12.41
CA LEU A 297 -1.75 -5.66 -11.79
C LEU A 297 -1.90 -5.46 -10.29
N HIS A 298 -0.80 -5.20 -9.58
CA HIS A 298 -0.81 -5.06 -8.13
C HIS A 298 -1.64 -3.86 -7.68
N GLY A 299 -1.57 -2.74 -8.41
CA GLY A 299 -2.46 -1.58 -8.25
C GLY A 299 -2.03 -0.60 -7.14
N ASP A 300 -1.30 -1.12 -6.16
CA ASP A 300 -0.68 -0.39 -5.05
C ASP A 300 0.80 -0.77 -4.85
N CYS A 301 1.53 -0.97 -5.95
CA CYS A 301 2.93 -1.37 -5.90
C CYS A 301 3.85 -0.20 -5.49
N HIS A 302 4.20 -0.12 -4.21
CA HIS A 302 5.19 0.82 -3.68
C HIS A 302 6.12 0.12 -2.69
N SER A 303 7.25 0.73 -2.32
CA SER A 303 8.26 0.14 -1.42
C SER A 303 7.72 -0.34 -0.05
N GLY A 304 6.54 0.14 0.35
CA GLY A 304 5.86 -0.28 1.59
C GLY A 304 5.18 -1.66 1.48
N ASN A 305 4.92 -2.11 0.25
CA ASN A 305 4.30 -3.40 -0.07
C ASN A 305 5.31 -4.38 -0.70
N ILE A 306 6.62 -4.12 -0.52
CA ILE A 306 7.71 -4.97 -1.00
C ILE A 306 8.63 -5.28 0.18
N LEU A 307 8.65 -6.54 0.60
CA LEU A 307 9.57 -7.04 1.62
C LEU A 307 10.84 -7.56 0.96
N TRP A 308 12.00 -7.24 1.51
CA TRP A 308 13.28 -7.76 1.04
C TRP A 308 13.86 -8.76 2.04
N ASP A 309 14.00 -10.01 1.62
CA ASP A 309 14.84 -10.99 2.31
C ASP A 309 16.19 -11.06 1.60
N ARG A 310 17.16 -10.34 2.15
CA ARG A 310 18.46 -10.05 1.52
C ARG A 310 18.26 -9.38 0.15
N ASP A 311 18.23 -10.21 -0.88
CA ASP A 311 18.30 -9.87 -2.28
C ASP A 311 17.00 -10.24 -3.03
N ALA A 312 16.12 -11.01 -2.38
CA ALA A 312 14.85 -11.45 -2.95
C ALA A 312 13.72 -10.52 -2.48
N PRO A 313 12.98 -9.87 -3.41
CA PRO A 313 11.77 -9.16 -3.06
C PRO A 313 10.64 -10.15 -2.80
N TYR A 314 9.66 -9.76 -1.99
CA TYR A 314 8.34 -10.38 -1.89
C TYR A 314 7.28 -9.27 -2.03
N PHE A 315 6.45 -9.37 -3.05
CA PHE A 315 5.31 -8.49 -3.24
C PHE A 315 4.17 -8.96 -2.32
N ILE A 316 3.65 -8.04 -1.51
CA ILE A 316 2.59 -8.32 -0.54
C ILE A 316 1.41 -7.36 -0.74
N ASP A 317 0.27 -7.71 -0.14
CA ASP A 317 -0.94 -6.88 -0.12
C ASP A 317 -1.56 -6.58 -1.50
N PHE A 318 -2.04 -7.66 -2.16
CA PHE A 318 -2.80 -7.59 -3.41
C PHE A 318 -4.29 -7.25 -3.20
N ASP A 319 -4.68 -6.72 -2.02
CA ASP A 319 -6.09 -6.39 -1.73
C ASP A 319 -6.67 -5.36 -2.71
N ASP A 320 -5.79 -4.48 -3.20
CA ASP A 320 -6.07 -3.41 -4.15
C ASP A 320 -5.67 -3.76 -5.60
N MET A 321 -5.44 -5.05 -5.90
CA MET A 321 -5.21 -5.48 -7.29
C MET A 321 -6.40 -5.11 -8.17
N LEU A 322 -6.11 -4.65 -9.39
CA LEU A 322 -7.11 -4.06 -10.28
C LEU A 322 -6.59 -4.00 -11.72
N TYR A 323 -7.49 -3.75 -12.66
CA TYR A 323 -7.13 -3.52 -14.06
C TYR A 323 -6.68 -2.07 -14.27
N ALA A 324 -5.42 -1.88 -14.67
CA ALA A 324 -4.86 -0.57 -15.00
C ALA A 324 -3.75 -0.66 -16.05
N PRO A 325 -3.32 0.47 -16.61
CA PRO A 325 -2.12 0.53 -17.44
C PRO A 325 -0.87 0.14 -16.62
N PRO A 326 0.09 -0.63 -17.18
CA PRO A 326 1.32 -1.06 -16.49
C PRO A 326 2.08 0.06 -15.77
N VAL A 327 2.05 1.28 -16.31
CA VAL A 327 2.68 2.45 -15.70
C VAL A 327 2.22 2.70 -14.25
N GLN A 328 1.03 2.24 -13.86
CA GLN A 328 0.50 2.36 -12.50
C GLN A 328 1.49 1.80 -11.46
N ASP A 329 1.96 0.57 -11.63
CA ASP A 329 2.90 -0.05 -10.68
C ASP A 329 4.33 0.50 -10.82
N ILE A 330 4.67 1.13 -11.95
CA ILE A 330 6.00 1.71 -12.21
C ILE A 330 6.19 3.00 -11.41
N TRP A 331 5.29 3.96 -11.56
CA TRP A 331 5.53 5.32 -11.04
C TRP A 331 5.54 5.37 -9.51
N MET A 332 4.80 4.47 -8.86
CA MET A 332 4.71 4.39 -7.40
C MET A 332 5.99 3.86 -6.74
N ILE A 333 6.82 3.11 -7.46
CA ILE A 333 8.14 2.64 -7.00
C ILE A 333 9.23 3.69 -7.26
N THR A 334 9.16 4.35 -8.42
CA THR A 334 10.28 5.17 -8.91
C THR A 334 10.28 6.59 -8.35
N GLY A 335 9.14 7.07 -7.83
CA GLY A 335 9.05 8.34 -7.12
C GLY A 335 8.58 9.52 -7.98
N GLY A 336 9.14 10.70 -7.70
CA GLY A 336 8.73 11.99 -8.25
C GLY A 336 9.11 12.25 -9.71
N ASP A 337 8.82 13.47 -10.18
CA ASP A 337 9.12 13.96 -11.53
C ASP A 337 10.47 14.68 -11.63
N ASP A 338 11.28 14.66 -10.56
CA ASP A 338 12.64 15.16 -10.54
C ASP A 338 13.61 14.22 -11.28
N ASP A 339 14.85 14.68 -11.48
CA ASP A 339 15.85 13.94 -12.24
C ASP A 339 16.23 12.62 -11.54
N TYR A 340 16.21 12.60 -10.20
CA TYR A 340 16.41 11.38 -9.42
C TYR A 340 15.32 10.32 -9.70
N GLY A 341 14.04 10.72 -9.68
CA GLY A 341 12.91 9.83 -9.98
C GLY A 341 12.91 9.37 -11.44
N LYS A 342 13.34 10.22 -12.39
CA LYS A 342 13.51 9.86 -13.80
C LYS A 342 14.61 8.81 -13.98
N GLU A 343 15.79 9.01 -13.39
CA GLU A 343 16.91 8.06 -13.47
C GLU A 343 16.52 6.68 -12.92
N ARG A 344 15.88 6.66 -11.74
CA ARG A 344 15.37 5.42 -11.13
C ARG A 344 14.37 4.70 -12.03
N ARG A 345 13.50 5.47 -12.69
CA ARG A 345 12.51 4.92 -13.62
C ARG A 345 13.15 4.34 -14.87
N GLU A 346 14.16 4.98 -15.44
CA GLU A 346 14.87 4.41 -16.59
C GLU A 346 15.57 3.10 -16.21
N VAL A 347 16.25 3.01 -15.07
CA VAL A 347 16.86 1.74 -14.58
C VAL A 347 15.82 0.62 -14.49
N LEU A 348 14.64 0.93 -13.93
CA LEU A 348 13.57 -0.04 -13.80
C LEU A 348 12.98 -0.44 -15.16
N LEU A 349 12.72 0.54 -16.04
CA LEU A 349 12.11 0.32 -17.35
C LEU A 349 13.04 -0.44 -18.30
N GLU A 350 14.34 -0.16 -18.31
CA GLU A 350 15.32 -0.92 -19.10
C GLU A 350 15.25 -2.41 -18.74
N ALA A 351 15.23 -2.74 -17.45
CA ALA A 351 15.14 -4.12 -16.98
C ALA A 351 13.74 -4.74 -17.20
N TYR A 352 12.69 -3.93 -17.17
CA TYR A 352 11.33 -4.35 -17.49
C TYR A 352 11.20 -4.74 -18.98
N GLU A 353 11.74 -3.90 -19.87
CA GLU A 353 11.67 -4.06 -21.33
C GLU A 353 12.46 -5.28 -21.83
N GLU A 354 13.38 -5.84 -21.04
CA GLU A 354 14.01 -7.15 -21.30
C GLU A 354 12.98 -8.30 -21.34
N MET A 355 11.87 -8.18 -20.61
CA MET A 355 10.91 -9.26 -20.37
C MET A 355 9.52 -8.99 -20.96
N ARG A 356 9.14 -7.72 -21.11
CA ARG A 356 7.85 -7.29 -21.68
C ARG A 356 7.98 -5.90 -22.31
N PRO A 357 7.51 -5.68 -23.56
CA PRO A 357 7.46 -4.34 -24.14
C PRO A 357 6.68 -3.36 -23.24
N PHE A 358 7.22 -2.15 -23.08
CA PHE A 358 6.57 -1.07 -22.36
C PHE A 358 6.21 0.05 -23.34
N ASP A 359 4.93 0.42 -23.39
CA ASP A 359 4.50 1.61 -24.13
C ASP A 359 4.90 2.85 -23.34
N ARG A 360 6.09 3.39 -23.64
CA ARG A 360 6.62 4.60 -23.01
C ARG A 360 5.71 5.82 -23.19
N THR A 361 4.78 5.84 -24.15
CA THR A 361 3.81 6.93 -24.27
C THR A 361 2.84 6.98 -23.07
N THR A 362 2.66 5.87 -22.36
CA THR A 362 1.85 5.80 -21.13
C THR A 362 2.47 6.56 -19.95
N LEU A 363 3.74 6.97 -20.01
CA LEU A 363 4.35 7.84 -18.99
C LEU A 363 3.59 9.17 -18.82
N ARG A 364 2.89 9.64 -19.86
CA ARG A 364 1.98 10.80 -19.79
C ARG A 364 0.79 10.60 -18.81
N LEU A 365 0.58 9.38 -18.34
CA LEU A 365 -0.49 9.03 -17.40
C LEU A 365 -0.04 9.11 -15.94
N VAL A 366 1.25 9.30 -15.65
CA VAL A 366 1.74 9.37 -14.25
C VAL A 366 1.01 10.48 -13.47
N GLU A 367 0.96 11.69 -14.01
CA GLU A 367 0.24 12.81 -13.40
C GLU A 367 -1.29 12.58 -13.32
N PRO A 368 -1.96 12.12 -14.39
CA PRO A 368 -3.36 11.69 -14.32
C PRO A 368 -3.64 10.65 -13.22
N LEU A 369 -2.83 9.60 -13.12
CA LEU A 369 -2.97 8.54 -12.13
C LEU A 369 -2.72 9.05 -10.71
N ARG A 370 -1.74 9.94 -10.53
CA ARG A 370 -1.49 10.62 -9.25
C ARG A 370 -2.68 11.47 -8.81
N ALA A 371 -3.27 12.24 -9.72
CA ALA A 371 -4.46 13.04 -9.44
C ALA A 371 -5.66 12.16 -9.01
N LEU A 372 -5.89 11.08 -9.75
CA LEU A 372 -6.91 10.09 -9.43
C LEU A 372 -6.68 9.43 -8.08
N ARG A 373 -5.42 9.08 -7.76
CA ARG A 373 -5.06 8.53 -6.45
C ARG A 373 -5.35 9.52 -5.32
N MET A 374 -5.07 10.81 -5.49
CA MET A 374 -5.37 11.84 -4.49
C MET A 374 -6.87 11.96 -4.22
N MET A 375 -7.70 11.97 -5.28
CA MET A 375 -9.16 12.05 -5.17
C MET A 375 -9.74 10.78 -4.52
N HIS A 376 -9.31 9.62 -5.01
CA HIS A 376 -9.73 8.33 -4.46
C HIS A 376 -9.33 8.18 -2.99
N PHE A 377 -8.13 8.61 -2.60
CA PHE A 377 -7.65 8.52 -1.22
C PHE A 377 -8.52 9.33 -0.24
N ALA A 378 -8.93 10.55 -0.62
CA ALA A 378 -9.84 11.34 0.20
C ALA A 378 -11.19 10.63 0.41
N ALA A 379 -11.77 10.05 -0.65
CA ALA A 379 -13.00 9.27 -0.54
C ALA A 379 -12.80 7.95 0.23
N TRP A 380 -11.63 7.33 0.10
CA TRP A 380 -11.28 6.11 0.84
C TRP A 380 -11.28 6.33 2.35
N ILE A 381 -10.72 7.47 2.82
CA ILE A 381 -10.83 7.88 4.23
C ILE A 381 -12.30 8.14 4.59
N ALA A 382 -13.02 8.91 3.76
CA ALA A 382 -14.41 9.29 4.01
C ALA A 382 -15.35 8.08 4.21
N ARG A 383 -15.23 7.06 3.34
CA ARG A 383 -16.02 5.81 3.41
C ARG A 383 -15.84 5.07 4.74
N ARG A 384 -14.72 5.31 5.42
CA ARG A 384 -14.31 4.64 6.66
C ARG A 384 -14.28 5.59 7.86
N TRP A 385 -14.81 6.81 7.73
CA TRP A 385 -14.67 7.84 8.76
C TRP A 385 -15.36 7.51 10.10
N HIS A 386 -16.31 6.56 10.10
CA HIS A 386 -16.93 6.05 11.33
C HIS A 386 -15.98 5.14 12.13
N ASP A 387 -14.94 4.58 11.51
CA ASP A 387 -13.92 3.76 12.16
C ASP A 387 -12.97 4.64 13.00
N GLY A 388 -12.91 4.39 14.31
CA GLY A 388 -12.06 5.14 15.24
C GLY A 388 -10.57 5.11 14.85
N ALA A 389 -10.09 4.01 14.25
CA ALA A 389 -8.71 3.91 13.78
C ALA A 389 -8.40 4.94 12.67
N PHE A 390 -9.37 5.24 11.80
CA PHE A 390 -9.21 6.24 10.75
C PHE A 390 -9.16 7.66 11.30
N LYS A 391 -9.98 7.98 12.31
CA LYS A 391 -9.93 9.28 12.99
C LYS A 391 -8.59 9.50 13.69
N SER A 392 -8.05 8.46 14.33
CA SER A 392 -6.74 8.53 14.98
C SER A 392 -5.58 8.62 13.98
N ALA A 393 -5.68 7.91 12.84
CA ALA A 393 -4.64 7.92 11.82
C ALA A 393 -4.64 9.19 10.95
N PHE A 394 -5.81 9.80 10.73
CA PHE A 394 -6.00 10.98 9.90
C PHE A 394 -6.71 12.11 10.67
N PRO A 395 -6.11 12.63 11.76
CA PRO A 395 -6.78 13.60 12.64
C PRO A 395 -7.08 14.93 11.95
N ALA A 396 -6.34 15.28 10.88
CA ALA A 396 -6.59 16.48 10.09
C ALA A 396 -7.77 16.32 9.11
N PHE A 397 -8.16 15.09 8.77
CA PHE A 397 -9.23 14.85 7.81
C PHE A 397 -10.57 15.42 8.32
N GLY A 398 -11.28 16.15 7.46
CA GLY A 398 -12.52 16.85 7.81
C GLY A 398 -12.33 18.28 8.35
N THR A 399 -11.09 18.72 8.61
CA THR A 399 -10.81 20.14 8.92
C THR A 399 -10.82 20.98 7.65
N GLU A 400 -11.14 22.29 7.77
CA GLU A 400 -11.06 23.22 6.64
C GLU A 400 -9.65 23.24 6.03
N ARG A 401 -8.63 23.29 6.88
CA ARG A 401 -7.22 23.26 6.47
C ARG A 401 -6.87 22.07 5.59
N TYR A 402 -7.30 20.86 5.95
CA TYR A 402 -7.06 19.66 5.11
C TYR A 402 -7.65 19.83 3.71
N TRP A 403 -8.86 20.37 3.60
CA TRP A 403 -9.52 20.56 2.32
C TRP A 403 -8.92 21.71 1.51
N GLU A 404 -8.44 22.77 2.15
CA GLU A 404 -7.67 23.83 1.48
C GLU A 404 -6.37 23.26 0.89
N GLU A 405 -5.58 22.54 1.70
CA GLU A 405 -4.35 21.88 1.26
C GLU A 405 -4.63 20.87 0.12
N GLN A 406 -5.72 20.10 0.22
CA GLN A 406 -6.13 19.17 -0.83
C GLN A 406 -6.51 19.88 -2.13
N ILE A 407 -7.22 21.01 -2.06
CA ILE A 407 -7.59 21.81 -3.24
C ILE A 407 -6.35 22.40 -3.90
N GLU A 408 -5.42 22.94 -3.11
CA GLU A 408 -4.16 23.48 -3.61
C GLU A 408 -3.31 22.40 -4.30
N ALA A 409 -3.21 21.22 -3.67
CA ALA A 409 -2.50 20.09 -4.25
C ALA A 409 -3.15 19.63 -5.57
N LEU A 410 -4.49 19.55 -5.64
CA LEU A 410 -5.19 19.23 -6.89
C LEU A 410 -5.03 20.33 -7.94
N ALA A 411 -4.89 21.61 -7.56
CA ALA A 411 -4.63 22.69 -8.49
C ALA A 411 -3.26 22.57 -9.16
N LEU A 412 -2.22 22.31 -8.36
CA LEU A 412 -0.88 22.04 -8.87
C LEU A 412 -0.89 20.80 -9.77
N GLN A 413 -1.64 19.77 -9.37
CA GLN A 413 -1.76 18.55 -10.15
C GLN A 413 -2.47 18.78 -11.49
N LEU A 414 -3.51 19.61 -11.53
CA LEU A 414 -4.20 20.00 -12.76
C LEU A 414 -3.26 20.75 -13.71
N GLU A 415 -2.44 21.67 -13.18
CA GLU A 415 -1.43 22.37 -13.97
C GLU A 415 -0.44 21.38 -14.60
N LYS A 416 0.08 20.42 -13.82
CA LYS A 416 0.97 19.38 -14.37
C LYS A 416 0.28 18.52 -15.42
N VAL A 417 -0.97 18.11 -15.18
CA VAL A 417 -1.77 17.34 -16.15
C VAL A 417 -1.91 18.12 -17.47
N GLN A 418 -2.18 19.43 -17.42
CA GLN A 418 -2.35 20.27 -18.61
C GLN A 418 -1.02 20.56 -19.30
N ASN A 419 0.05 20.84 -18.55
CA ASN A 419 1.36 21.23 -19.06
C ASN A 419 2.24 20.06 -19.54
N GLN A 420 1.99 18.83 -19.07
CA GLN A 420 2.69 17.62 -19.58
C GLN A 420 2.43 17.33 -21.07
N THR A 421 1.61 18.13 -21.74
CA THR A 421 1.45 18.09 -23.19
C THR A 421 2.72 18.58 -23.95
N THR A 422 3.72 19.16 -23.26
CA THR A 422 4.78 19.93 -23.98
C THR A 422 6.25 19.61 -23.65
N SER A 423 6.62 18.75 -22.68
CA SER A 423 8.04 18.65 -22.27
C SER A 423 8.65 17.26 -21.96
N LEU A 424 7.98 16.15 -22.28
CA LEU A 424 8.50 14.82 -21.92
C LEU A 424 9.24 14.06 -23.02
N PHE A 425 9.51 14.68 -24.17
CA PHE A 425 10.35 14.08 -25.22
C PHE A 425 11.31 15.13 -25.79
N PRO A 426 12.64 14.89 -25.79
CA PRO A 426 13.56 15.59 -26.68
C PRO A 426 13.27 15.27 -28.16
#